data_AF-M0L271-F1
#
_entry.id   AF-M0L271-F1
#
_cell.length_a   1.000
_cell.length_b   1.000
_cell.length_c   1.000
_cell.angle_alpha   90.00
_cell.angle_beta   90.00
_cell.angle_gamma   90.00
#
_symmetry.space_group_name_H-M   'P 1'
#
loop_
_entity.id
_entity.type
_entity.pdbx_description
1 polymer ?
#
loop_
_entity_poly.entity_id
_entity_poly.type
_entity_poly.pdbx_seq_one_letter_code
_entity_poly.pdbx_strand_id
1 'polypeptide(L)'
;MANIIEWLQDNNEKALLLVYFGLILGLSIPVAKMVEQGYANGNLVRSVVRLQLLVGITQVSVIGLGFFLGLLVLMTVDHKKRIQAMLLWIGVLISLVIITAQGFGPGPSDIANNIVWLLGSLLAGFIFGGGTKLFDTDELQTLEFRRAAESIYFLLLIVVGLTFLEYHIQYPEIFAVSSSGVVIQSIEGLSVSLNRTNLVSNTVTSGLFLLVVSRFIQYDANKDFFILGAPASGKSLFLIGAYLEALGRFQSGDDKTPLNPSEDLISMIEALDRQTEGWIVEATGRGELNTLEFQYVQGSVFPTNIKLSGNDYAGEYLDRLPDAITGATDEEDMDTTLTRLSEGVKEADTLLLMIDCERFTNDEPLDISPYFSILQAADDKEVILIATKADNLADEFEEQQGLEPHQYFDEFQDYVNQRLRQNENISALLAQTGNTEILPVYYQTTTNEQGNKIPMRDQGSVLTVGFGRLLDRLGRS
;
A
#
# COMPACT_ATOMS: atom_id res chain seq x y z
N MET A 1 -21.41 24.06 -2.12
CA MET A 1 -20.16 23.62 -2.77
C MET A 1 -19.00 23.45 -1.78
N ALA A 2 -18.91 24.24 -0.70
CA ALA A 2 -17.90 24.04 0.37
C ALA A 2 -17.94 22.63 1.01
N ASN A 3 -19.12 22.10 1.34
CA ASN A 3 -19.26 20.73 1.91
C ASN A 3 -18.76 19.59 1.02
N ILE A 4 -18.70 19.76 -0.30
CA ILE A 4 -18.25 18.68 -1.19
C ILE A 4 -16.72 18.61 -1.20
N ILE A 5 -16.05 19.76 -1.04
CA ILE A 5 -14.59 19.87 -1.06
C ILE A 5 -14.01 19.37 0.28
N GLU A 6 -14.62 19.73 1.41
CA GLU A 6 -14.24 19.17 2.73
C GLU A 6 -14.53 17.66 2.80
N TRP A 7 -15.70 17.21 2.32
CA TRP A 7 -16.00 15.78 2.26
C TRP A 7 -15.03 15.01 1.35
N LEU A 8 -14.60 15.63 0.25
CA LEU A 8 -13.57 15.08 -0.64
C LEU A 8 -12.22 14.96 0.06
N GLN A 9 -11.77 15.98 0.79
CA GLN A 9 -10.49 15.93 1.52
C GLN A 9 -10.47 14.81 2.58
N ASP A 10 -11.57 14.61 3.31
CA ASP A 10 -11.68 13.56 4.32
C ASP A 10 -11.92 12.16 3.72
N ASN A 11 -12.44 12.08 2.49
CA ASN A 11 -12.77 10.81 1.81
C ASN A 11 -12.05 10.64 0.47
N ASN A 12 -10.85 11.21 0.33
CA ASN A 12 -10.08 11.23 -0.92
C ASN A 12 -9.97 9.82 -1.54
N GLU A 13 -9.73 8.80 -0.73
CA GLU A 13 -9.68 7.40 -1.18
C GLU A 13 -11.00 6.92 -1.81
N LYS A 14 -12.15 7.17 -1.17
CA LYS A 14 -13.47 6.75 -1.67
C LYS A 14 -13.82 7.46 -2.97
N ALA A 15 -13.51 8.75 -3.05
CA ALA A 15 -13.73 9.53 -4.25
C ALA A 15 -12.86 9.03 -5.41
N LEU A 16 -11.58 8.76 -5.15
CA LEU A 16 -10.64 8.22 -6.14
C LEU A 16 -11.07 6.82 -6.63
N LEU A 17 -11.61 5.98 -5.74
CA LEU A 17 -12.22 4.71 -6.11
C LEU A 17 -13.42 4.89 -7.04
N LEU A 18 -14.33 5.81 -6.72
CA LEU A 18 -15.49 6.11 -7.57
C LEU A 18 -15.08 6.69 -8.93
N VAL A 19 -14.03 7.50 -8.97
CA VAL A 19 -13.44 8.02 -10.22
C VAL A 19 -12.89 6.86 -11.06
N TYR A 20 -12.09 5.97 -10.48
CA TYR A 20 -11.60 4.80 -11.21
C TYR A 20 -12.72 3.90 -11.70
N PHE A 21 -13.72 3.63 -10.85
CA PHE A 21 -14.87 2.83 -11.24
C PHE A 21 -15.66 3.48 -12.38
N GLY A 22 -15.91 4.78 -12.30
CA GLY A 22 -16.55 5.56 -13.37
C GLY A 22 -15.76 5.53 -14.67
N LEU A 23 -14.43 5.63 -14.60
CA LEU A 23 -13.55 5.50 -15.76
C LEU A 23 -13.60 4.09 -16.35
N ILE A 24 -13.57 3.04 -15.52
CA ILE A 24 -13.71 1.64 -15.96
C ILE A 24 -15.05 1.45 -16.69
N LEU A 25 -16.16 1.93 -16.14
CA LEU A 25 -17.47 1.83 -16.78
C LEU A 25 -17.56 2.65 -18.08
N GLY A 26 -16.97 3.84 -18.12
CA GLY A 26 -16.96 4.66 -19.33
C GLY A 26 -16.12 4.04 -20.45
N LEU A 27 -14.94 3.52 -20.11
CA LEU A 27 -14.01 2.89 -21.05
C LEU A 27 -14.43 1.46 -21.43
N SER A 28 -15.21 0.77 -20.59
CA SER A 28 -15.68 -0.58 -20.91
C SER A 28 -16.64 -0.59 -22.10
N ILE A 29 -17.41 0.48 -22.35
CA ILE A 29 -18.34 0.54 -23.48
C ILE A 29 -17.62 0.44 -24.85
N PRO A 30 -16.64 1.30 -25.19
CA PRO A 30 -15.91 1.18 -26.45
C PRO A 30 -15.09 -0.12 -26.52
N VAL A 31 -14.50 -0.57 -25.41
CA VAL A 31 -13.77 -1.84 -25.35
C VAL A 31 -14.70 -3.03 -25.61
N ALA A 32 -15.90 -3.04 -25.02
CA ALA A 32 -16.89 -4.10 -25.24
C ALA A 32 -17.34 -4.15 -26.70
N LYS A 33 -17.58 -2.99 -27.34
CA LYS A 33 -17.89 -2.94 -28.78
C LYS A 33 -16.75 -3.47 -29.64
N MET A 34 -15.50 -3.16 -29.29
CA MET A 34 -14.33 -3.72 -29.97
C MET A 34 -14.24 -5.24 -29.77
N VAL A 35 -14.43 -5.72 -28.54
CA VAL A 35 -14.46 -7.16 -28.22
C VAL A 35 -15.54 -7.88 -29.02
N GLU A 36 -16.75 -7.31 -29.08
CA GLU A 36 -17.88 -7.81 -29.86
C GLU A 36 -17.53 -7.93 -31.35
N GLN A 37 -16.98 -6.86 -31.93
CA GLN A 37 -16.60 -6.84 -33.35
C GLN A 37 -15.42 -7.77 -33.65
N GLY A 38 -14.43 -7.85 -32.77
CA GLY A 38 -13.31 -8.78 -32.88
C GLY A 38 -13.78 -10.23 -32.79
N TYR A 39 -14.76 -10.52 -31.93
CA TYR A 39 -15.37 -11.84 -31.84
C TYR A 39 -16.19 -12.20 -33.10
N ALA A 40 -16.99 -11.26 -33.60
CA ALA A 40 -17.87 -11.48 -34.75
C ALA A 40 -17.08 -11.64 -36.07
N ASN A 41 -16.01 -10.88 -36.24
CA ASN A 41 -15.20 -10.83 -37.47
C ASN A 41 -13.94 -11.71 -37.40
N GLY A 42 -13.56 -12.15 -36.21
CA GLY A 42 -12.33 -12.91 -35.97
C GLY A 42 -12.41 -14.35 -36.42
N ASN A 43 -11.27 -14.88 -36.86
CA ASN A 43 -11.15 -16.22 -37.41
C ASN A 43 -10.54 -17.21 -36.40
N LEU A 44 -9.60 -16.82 -35.54
CA LEU A 44 -8.97 -17.76 -34.58
C LEU A 44 -9.91 -18.03 -33.42
N VAL A 45 -10.40 -16.97 -32.77
CA VAL A 45 -11.33 -17.06 -31.64
C VAL A 45 -12.58 -17.84 -32.06
N ARG A 46 -13.12 -17.54 -33.24
CA ARG A 46 -14.30 -18.25 -33.78
C ARG A 46 -13.98 -19.67 -34.17
N SER A 47 -12.83 -19.96 -34.76
CA SER A 47 -12.43 -21.33 -35.10
C SER A 47 -12.15 -22.17 -33.88
N VAL A 48 -11.56 -21.62 -32.81
CA VAL A 48 -11.41 -22.31 -31.52
C VAL A 48 -12.79 -22.64 -30.93
N VAL A 49 -13.72 -21.68 -30.94
CA VAL A 49 -15.11 -21.91 -30.47
C VAL A 49 -15.88 -22.89 -31.37
N ARG A 50 -15.67 -22.89 -32.68
CA ARG A 50 -16.31 -23.82 -33.63
C ARG A 50 -15.70 -25.22 -33.62
N LEU A 51 -14.39 -25.35 -33.44
CA LEU A 51 -13.74 -26.66 -33.23
C LEU A 51 -14.31 -27.33 -31.98
N GLN A 52 -14.65 -26.55 -30.97
CA GLN A 52 -15.26 -27.04 -29.73
C GLN A 52 -16.71 -27.52 -29.94
N LEU A 53 -17.50 -26.88 -30.81
CA LEU A 53 -18.81 -27.39 -31.24
C LEU A 53 -18.71 -28.77 -31.90
N LEU A 54 -17.59 -29.08 -32.57
CA LEU A 54 -17.33 -30.40 -33.16
C LEU A 54 -16.94 -31.46 -32.10
N VAL A 55 -16.33 -31.03 -30.98
CA VAL A 55 -15.93 -31.87 -29.84
C VAL A 55 -17.05 -31.94 -28.77
N GLY A 56 -18.16 -31.23 -28.95
CA GLY A 56 -19.29 -31.17 -28.01
C GLY A 56 -19.09 -30.23 -26.81
N ILE A 57 -18.06 -29.37 -26.84
CA ILE A 57 -17.73 -28.42 -25.78
C ILE A 57 -18.38 -27.06 -26.14
N THR A 58 -19.70 -26.96 -26.02
CA THR A 58 -20.42 -25.66 -26.04
C THR A 58 -20.12 -24.79 -24.80
N GLN A 59 -19.10 -25.15 -24.03
CA GLN A 59 -18.93 -24.78 -22.62
C GLN A 59 -17.84 -23.75 -22.38
N VAL A 60 -17.07 -23.30 -23.37
CA VAL A 60 -15.89 -22.47 -23.08
C VAL A 60 -16.22 -21.08 -22.53
N SER A 61 -17.31 -20.46 -22.99
CA SER A 61 -17.80 -19.22 -22.37
C SER A 61 -18.26 -19.44 -20.93
N VAL A 62 -18.92 -20.57 -20.65
CA VAL A 62 -19.36 -20.97 -19.30
C VAL A 62 -18.17 -21.31 -18.39
N ILE A 63 -17.14 -21.99 -18.92
CA ILE A 63 -15.90 -22.34 -18.21
C ILE A 63 -15.11 -21.07 -17.90
N GLY A 64 -14.93 -20.18 -18.88
CA GLY A 64 -14.24 -18.90 -18.69
C GLY A 64 -14.96 -18.02 -17.66
N LEU A 65 -16.29 -17.95 -17.74
CA LEU A 65 -17.11 -17.25 -16.75
C LEU A 65 -16.96 -17.88 -15.37
N GLY A 66 -17.10 -19.20 -15.23
CA GLY A 66 -16.96 -19.87 -13.94
C GLY A 66 -15.58 -19.65 -13.32
N PHE A 67 -14.51 -19.82 -14.10
CA PHE A 67 -13.14 -19.54 -13.65
C PHE A 67 -12.98 -18.10 -13.17
N PHE A 68 -13.46 -17.12 -13.93
CA PHE A 68 -13.44 -15.71 -13.54
C PHE A 68 -14.23 -15.45 -12.24
N LEU A 69 -15.43 -16.03 -12.10
CA LEU A 69 -16.24 -15.92 -10.89
C LEU A 69 -15.54 -16.53 -9.68
N GLY A 70 -14.83 -17.66 -9.85
CA GLY A 70 -14.03 -18.28 -8.79
C GLY A 70 -12.93 -17.36 -8.25
N LEU A 71 -12.22 -16.66 -9.14
CA LEU A 71 -11.22 -15.66 -8.77
C LEU A 71 -11.87 -14.44 -8.08
N LEU A 72 -13.02 -13.98 -8.58
CA LEU A 72 -13.73 -12.84 -8.03
C LEU A 72 -14.29 -13.13 -6.62
N VAL A 73 -14.73 -14.36 -6.36
CA VAL A 73 -15.13 -14.80 -5.02
C VAL A 73 -13.96 -14.69 -4.05
N LEU A 74 -12.76 -15.15 -4.42
CA LEU A 74 -11.57 -14.98 -3.57
C LEU A 74 -11.24 -13.52 -3.29
N MET A 75 -11.28 -12.68 -4.33
CA MET A 75 -11.07 -11.23 -4.16
C MET A 75 -12.14 -10.58 -3.26
N THR A 76 -13.34 -11.17 -3.16
CA THR A 76 -14.41 -10.71 -2.26
C THR A 76 -14.15 -11.09 -0.80
N VAL A 77 -13.45 -12.21 -0.58
CA VAL A 77 -13.04 -12.66 0.76
C VAL A 77 -11.84 -11.87 1.27
N ASP A 78 -10.96 -11.44 0.36
CA ASP A 78 -9.82 -10.56 0.66
C ASP A 78 -10.30 -9.24 1.30
N HIS A 79 -9.89 -8.98 2.54
CA HIS A 79 -10.32 -7.79 3.28
C HIS A 79 -9.88 -6.49 2.60
N LYS A 80 -8.68 -6.47 2.01
CA LYS A 80 -8.09 -5.29 1.37
C LYS A 80 -8.77 -4.96 0.04
N LYS A 81 -9.23 -5.98 -0.69
CA LYS A 81 -9.81 -5.83 -2.03
C LYS A 81 -11.33 -5.95 -2.07
N ARG A 82 -11.99 -6.14 -0.93
CA ARG A 82 -13.44 -6.42 -0.85
C ARG A 82 -14.30 -5.39 -1.57
N ILE A 83 -14.03 -4.10 -1.38
CA ILE A 83 -14.82 -3.02 -2.02
C ILE A 83 -14.60 -3.02 -3.53
N GLN A 84 -13.36 -3.19 -3.98
CA GLN A 84 -13.02 -3.30 -5.40
C GLN A 84 -13.72 -4.52 -6.03
N ALA A 85 -13.74 -5.66 -5.34
CA ALA A 85 -14.45 -6.86 -5.77
C ALA A 85 -15.96 -6.64 -5.88
N MET A 86 -16.59 -5.96 -4.92
CA MET A 86 -18.02 -5.60 -4.98
C MET A 86 -18.33 -4.73 -6.21
N LEU A 87 -17.46 -3.77 -6.54
CA LEU A 87 -17.61 -2.95 -7.75
C LEU A 87 -17.44 -3.78 -9.03
N LEU A 88 -16.47 -4.72 -9.05
CA LEU A 88 -16.31 -5.65 -10.16
C LEU A 88 -17.52 -6.57 -10.32
N TRP A 89 -18.15 -7.03 -9.24
CA TRP A 89 -19.42 -7.78 -9.31
C TRP A 89 -20.51 -7.00 -10.03
N ILE A 90 -20.66 -5.71 -9.73
CA ILE A 90 -21.61 -4.83 -10.43
C ILE A 90 -21.25 -4.76 -11.92
N GLY A 91 -19.98 -4.56 -12.25
CA GLY A 91 -19.50 -4.54 -13.64
C GLY A 91 -19.77 -5.84 -14.38
N VAL A 92 -19.58 -6.99 -13.72
CA VAL A 92 -19.85 -8.33 -14.28
C VAL A 92 -21.34 -8.53 -14.52
N LEU A 93 -22.21 -8.15 -13.58
CA LEU A 93 -23.66 -8.24 -13.75
C LEU A 93 -24.14 -7.41 -14.93
N ILE A 94 -23.68 -6.16 -15.04
CA ILE A 94 -24.01 -5.27 -16.16
C ILE A 94 -23.50 -5.87 -17.48
N SER A 95 -22.25 -6.33 -17.51
CA SER A 95 -21.63 -6.93 -18.71
C SER A 95 -22.38 -8.18 -19.15
N LEU A 96 -22.76 -9.05 -18.21
CA LEU A 96 -23.52 -10.26 -18.50
C LEU A 96 -24.88 -9.91 -19.15
N VAL A 97 -25.61 -8.93 -18.60
CA VAL A 97 -26.89 -8.49 -19.16
C VAL A 97 -26.73 -7.98 -20.59
N ILE A 98 -25.72 -7.14 -20.85
CA ILE A 98 -25.45 -6.59 -22.19
C ILE A 98 -25.09 -7.70 -23.18
N ILE A 99 -24.13 -8.55 -22.82
CA ILE A 99 -23.59 -9.60 -23.68
C ILE A 99 -24.68 -10.65 -23.99
N THR A 100 -25.49 -11.03 -23.00
CA THR A 100 -26.62 -11.96 -23.22
C THR A 100 -27.72 -11.32 -24.07
N ALA A 101 -28.03 -10.03 -23.88
CA ALA A 101 -29.03 -9.33 -24.71
C ALA A 101 -28.61 -9.24 -26.19
N GLN A 102 -27.30 -9.18 -26.47
CA GLN A 102 -26.75 -9.20 -27.82
C GLN A 102 -26.56 -10.62 -28.40
N GLY A 103 -26.79 -11.67 -27.60
CA GLY A 103 -26.67 -13.06 -28.03
C GLY A 103 -25.23 -13.61 -28.12
N PHE A 104 -24.24 -12.90 -27.58
CA PHE A 104 -22.83 -13.33 -27.59
C PHE A 104 -22.42 -14.13 -26.34
N GLY A 105 -23.22 -14.07 -25.27
CA GLY A 105 -22.92 -14.70 -23.98
C GLY A 105 -23.73 -15.96 -23.74
N PRO A 106 -23.38 -16.75 -22.72
CA PRO A 106 -24.20 -17.87 -22.29
C PRO A 106 -25.56 -17.33 -21.83
N GLY A 107 -26.65 -17.80 -22.45
CA GLY A 107 -28.00 -17.49 -22.01
C GLY A 107 -28.35 -18.23 -20.71
N PRO A 108 -29.45 -17.87 -20.03
CA PRO A 108 -29.88 -18.54 -18.80
C PRO A 108 -30.03 -20.07 -18.96
N SER A 109 -30.53 -20.50 -20.13
CA SER A 109 -30.66 -21.92 -20.49
C SER A 109 -29.32 -22.61 -20.70
N ASP A 110 -28.34 -21.91 -21.27
CA ASP A 110 -27.00 -22.48 -21.51
C ASP A 110 -26.27 -22.68 -20.18
N ILE A 111 -26.42 -21.73 -19.26
CA ILE A 111 -25.88 -21.83 -17.90
C ILE A 111 -26.51 -23.02 -17.17
N ALA A 112 -27.83 -23.16 -17.22
CA ALA A 112 -28.54 -24.27 -16.57
C ALA A 112 -28.09 -25.64 -17.13
N ASN A 113 -27.95 -25.74 -18.44
CA ASN A 113 -27.52 -26.98 -19.11
C ASN A 113 -26.05 -27.33 -18.85
N ASN A 114 -25.22 -26.35 -18.48
CA ASN A 114 -23.77 -26.52 -18.27
C ASN A 114 -23.34 -26.22 -16.83
N ILE A 115 -24.24 -26.35 -15.86
CA ILE A 115 -23.97 -25.98 -14.46
C ILE A 115 -22.80 -26.75 -13.85
N VAL A 116 -22.60 -28.01 -14.25
CA VAL A 116 -21.45 -28.83 -13.81
C VAL A 116 -20.13 -28.21 -14.25
N TRP A 117 -20.05 -27.72 -15.49
CA TRP A 117 -18.85 -27.07 -16.02
C TRP A 117 -18.63 -25.68 -15.40
N LEU A 118 -19.70 -24.95 -15.13
CA LEU A 118 -19.63 -23.69 -14.40
C LEU A 118 -19.06 -23.91 -12.99
N LEU A 119 -19.60 -24.86 -12.24
CA LEU A 119 -19.14 -25.15 -10.87
C LEU A 119 -17.71 -25.71 -10.87
N GLY A 120 -17.38 -26.61 -11.80
CA GLY A 120 -16.04 -27.16 -11.92
C GLY A 120 -14.99 -26.09 -12.24
N SER A 121 -15.30 -25.18 -13.15
CA SER A 121 -14.40 -24.07 -13.49
C SER A 121 -14.33 -22.99 -12.41
N LEU A 122 -15.42 -22.73 -11.68
CA LEU A 122 -15.42 -21.89 -10.49
C LEU A 122 -14.50 -22.44 -9.42
N LEU A 123 -14.60 -23.73 -9.11
CA LEU A 123 -13.68 -24.40 -8.19
C LEU A 123 -12.24 -24.34 -8.69
N ALA A 124 -12.00 -24.54 -9.99
CA ALA A 124 -10.67 -24.41 -10.57
C ALA A 124 -10.10 -22.99 -10.42
N GLY A 125 -10.90 -21.95 -10.67
CA GLY A 125 -10.51 -20.55 -10.47
C GLY A 125 -10.23 -20.24 -9.01
N PHE A 126 -11.07 -20.74 -8.10
CA PHE A 126 -10.88 -20.62 -6.67
C PHE A 126 -9.59 -21.30 -6.19
N ILE A 127 -9.28 -22.51 -6.64
CA ILE A 127 -8.02 -23.18 -6.28
C ILE A 127 -6.83 -22.44 -6.88
N PHE A 128 -6.91 -22.07 -8.16
CA PHE A 128 -5.84 -21.38 -8.87
C PHE A 128 -5.50 -20.01 -8.25
N GLY A 129 -6.51 -19.26 -7.83
CA GLY A 129 -6.34 -17.96 -7.18
C GLY A 129 -5.79 -18.02 -5.75
N GLY A 130 -5.57 -19.22 -5.19
CA GLY A 130 -4.99 -19.41 -3.87
C GLY A 130 -5.99 -19.76 -2.76
N GLY A 131 -7.21 -20.17 -3.12
CA GLY A 131 -8.26 -20.51 -2.15
C GLY A 131 -7.94 -21.67 -1.22
N THR A 132 -6.88 -22.43 -1.48
CA THR A 132 -6.37 -23.45 -0.54
C THR A 132 -5.92 -22.83 0.78
N LYS A 133 -5.44 -21.58 0.78
CA LYS A 133 -5.02 -20.85 1.99
C LYS A 133 -6.16 -20.63 3.00
N LEU A 134 -7.42 -20.69 2.57
CA LEU A 134 -8.58 -20.56 3.47
C LEU A 134 -8.73 -21.76 4.42
N PHE A 135 -8.10 -22.89 4.11
CA PHE A 135 -8.17 -24.10 4.90
C PHE A 135 -6.96 -24.30 5.81
N ASP A 136 -5.89 -23.50 5.63
CA ASP A 136 -4.77 -23.48 6.57
C ASP A 136 -5.19 -22.69 7.82
N THR A 137 -5.38 -23.42 8.92
CA THR A 137 -5.93 -22.86 10.18
C THR A 137 -4.83 -22.28 11.09
N ASP A 138 -3.56 -22.34 10.66
CA ASP A 138 -2.40 -22.01 11.48
C ASP A 138 -1.96 -20.53 11.36
N GLU A 139 -2.53 -19.75 10.43
CA GLU A 139 -2.15 -18.35 10.23
C GLU A 139 -3.23 -17.39 10.72
N LEU A 140 -2.97 -16.69 11.84
CA LEU A 140 -3.67 -15.47 12.28
C LEU A 140 -3.41 -14.27 11.33
N GLN A 141 -2.84 -14.51 10.14
CA GLN A 141 -2.49 -13.48 9.18
C GLN A 141 -3.71 -13.10 8.34
N THR A 142 -3.81 -11.82 7.97
CA THR A 142 -4.83 -11.37 7.02
C THR A 142 -4.65 -12.10 5.69
N LEU A 143 -5.70 -12.83 5.29
CA LEU A 143 -5.70 -13.61 4.05
C LEU A 143 -5.68 -12.68 2.83
N GLU A 144 -4.54 -12.63 2.15
CA GLU A 144 -4.35 -11.89 0.91
C GLU A 144 -4.28 -12.83 -0.30
N PHE A 145 -5.13 -12.57 -1.29
CA PHE A 145 -5.23 -13.37 -2.52
C PHE A 145 -4.69 -12.61 -3.73
N ARG A 146 -3.44 -12.15 -3.64
CA ARG A 146 -2.76 -11.41 -4.72
C ARG A 146 -2.83 -12.11 -6.09
N ARG A 147 -2.69 -13.45 -6.10
CA ARG A 147 -2.81 -14.26 -7.32
C ARG A 147 -4.20 -14.16 -7.96
N ALA A 148 -5.27 -14.06 -7.19
CA ALA A 148 -6.62 -13.94 -7.72
C ALA A 148 -6.82 -12.60 -8.45
N ALA A 149 -6.38 -11.51 -7.82
CA ALA A 149 -6.39 -10.16 -8.39
C ALA A 149 -5.56 -10.08 -9.69
N GLU A 150 -4.30 -10.55 -9.65
CA GLU A 150 -3.42 -10.59 -10.83
C GLU A 150 -4.00 -11.45 -11.96
N SER A 151 -4.63 -12.58 -11.63
CA SER A 151 -5.27 -13.46 -12.61
C SER A 151 -6.47 -12.80 -13.28
N ILE A 152 -7.30 -12.06 -12.54
CA ILE A 152 -8.42 -11.29 -13.11
C ILE A 152 -7.89 -10.27 -14.12
N TYR A 153 -6.85 -9.52 -13.76
CA TYR A 153 -6.21 -8.57 -14.68
C TYR A 153 -5.67 -9.27 -15.93
N PHE A 154 -4.95 -10.38 -15.76
CA PHE A 154 -4.36 -11.12 -16.87
C PHE A 154 -5.41 -11.72 -17.81
N LEU A 155 -6.55 -12.20 -17.29
CA LEU A 155 -7.68 -12.64 -18.10
C LEU A 155 -8.24 -11.50 -18.94
N LEU A 156 -8.44 -10.31 -18.35
CA LEU A 156 -8.91 -9.13 -19.07
C LEU A 156 -7.91 -8.70 -20.14
N LEU A 157 -6.61 -8.70 -19.82
CA LEU A 157 -5.53 -8.41 -20.75
C LEU A 157 -5.55 -9.35 -21.96
N ILE A 158 -5.67 -10.66 -21.72
CA ILE A 158 -5.76 -11.66 -22.80
C ILE A 158 -7.00 -11.43 -23.65
N VAL A 159 -8.18 -11.27 -23.04
CA VAL A 159 -9.44 -11.11 -23.77
C VAL A 159 -9.41 -9.85 -24.63
N VAL A 160 -9.03 -8.71 -24.06
CA VAL A 160 -8.93 -7.43 -24.76
C VAL A 160 -7.83 -7.49 -25.83
N GLY A 161 -6.66 -8.05 -25.51
CA GLY A 161 -5.54 -8.16 -26.44
C GLY A 161 -5.84 -9.05 -27.64
N LEU A 162 -6.36 -10.27 -27.41
CA LEU A 162 -6.72 -11.20 -28.48
C LEU A 162 -7.82 -10.62 -29.38
N THR A 163 -8.86 -10.04 -28.80
CA THR A 163 -9.97 -9.48 -29.59
C THR A 163 -9.57 -8.21 -30.35
N PHE A 164 -8.66 -7.41 -29.79
CA PHE A 164 -8.03 -6.28 -30.50
C PHE A 164 -7.26 -6.77 -31.73
N LEU A 165 -6.45 -7.82 -31.58
CA LEU A 165 -5.71 -8.41 -32.69
C LEU A 165 -6.65 -8.99 -33.76
N GLU A 166 -7.68 -9.74 -33.35
CA GLU A 166 -8.69 -10.30 -34.25
C GLU A 166 -9.45 -9.23 -35.03
N TYR A 167 -9.74 -8.08 -34.42
CA TYR A 167 -10.46 -7.00 -35.08
C TYR A 167 -9.59 -6.26 -36.11
N HIS A 168 -8.30 -6.06 -35.81
CA HIS A 168 -7.41 -5.24 -36.61
C HIS A 168 -6.54 -6.02 -37.60
N ILE A 169 -6.28 -7.31 -37.35
CA ILE A 169 -5.47 -8.16 -38.23
C ILE A 169 -6.41 -9.10 -38.96
N GLN A 170 -6.59 -8.87 -40.26
CA GLN A 170 -7.34 -9.75 -41.14
C GLN A 170 -6.38 -10.76 -41.76
N TYR A 171 -6.64 -12.03 -41.53
CA TYR A 171 -5.88 -13.15 -42.09
C TYR A 171 -6.84 -14.22 -42.62
N PRO A 172 -6.42 -15.01 -43.63
CA PRO A 172 -7.25 -16.04 -44.22
C PRO A 172 -7.65 -17.11 -43.19
N GLU A 173 -8.82 -17.71 -43.37
CA GLU A 173 -9.28 -18.82 -42.53
C GLU A 173 -8.33 -20.01 -42.67
N ILE A 174 -7.57 -20.33 -41.61
CA ILE A 174 -6.63 -21.46 -41.59
C ILE A 174 -7.39 -22.80 -41.45
N PHE A 175 -8.52 -22.77 -40.73
CA PHE A 175 -9.34 -23.93 -40.42
C PHE A 175 -10.77 -23.71 -40.90
N ALA A 176 -11.21 -24.47 -41.89
CA ALA A 176 -12.62 -24.53 -42.25
C ALA A 176 -13.27 -25.68 -41.49
N VAL A 177 -14.08 -25.35 -40.48
CA VAL A 177 -14.85 -26.33 -39.71
C VAL A 177 -16.20 -26.52 -40.41
N SER A 178 -16.40 -27.70 -41.00
CA SER A 178 -17.66 -28.11 -41.64
C SER A 178 -18.33 -29.21 -40.83
N SER A 179 -19.60 -29.52 -41.13
CA SER A 179 -20.33 -30.66 -40.51
C SER A 179 -19.69 -32.02 -40.79
N SER A 180 -18.76 -32.12 -41.76
CA SER A 180 -18.03 -33.34 -42.11
C SER A 180 -16.62 -33.43 -41.51
N GLY A 181 -16.17 -32.42 -40.76
CA GLY A 181 -14.86 -32.40 -40.12
C GLY A 181 -14.08 -31.09 -40.30
N VAL A 182 -12.87 -31.06 -39.75
CA VAL A 182 -11.93 -29.93 -39.86
C VAL A 182 -11.07 -30.14 -41.11
N VAL A 183 -11.21 -29.24 -42.09
CA VAL A 183 -10.35 -29.22 -43.28
C VAL A 183 -9.37 -28.06 -43.15
N ILE A 184 -8.08 -28.37 -43.23
CA ILE A 184 -7.03 -27.35 -43.35
C ILE A 184 -7.12 -26.82 -44.77
N GLN A 185 -7.48 -25.54 -44.91
CA GLN A 185 -7.50 -24.92 -46.23
C GLN A 185 -6.06 -24.66 -46.69
N SER A 186 -5.77 -25.02 -47.94
CA SER A 186 -4.51 -24.65 -48.57
C SER A 186 -4.49 -23.14 -48.79
N ILE A 187 -3.59 -22.44 -48.10
CA ILE A 187 -3.47 -20.99 -48.18
C ILE A 187 -2.85 -20.64 -49.55
N GLU A 188 -3.68 -20.41 -50.57
CA GLU A 188 -3.24 -19.82 -51.84
C GLU A 188 -3.00 -18.32 -51.64
N GLY A 189 -1.87 -17.99 -51.01
CA GLY A 189 -1.43 -16.61 -50.75
C GLY A 189 -1.79 -16.12 -49.35
N LEU A 190 -0.77 -15.88 -48.53
CA LEU A 190 -0.92 -15.36 -47.17
C LEU A 190 -1.07 -13.82 -47.23
N SER A 191 -2.28 -13.33 -47.55
CA SER A 191 -2.57 -11.90 -47.53
C SER A 191 -3.00 -11.48 -46.12
N VAL A 192 -2.05 -11.05 -45.30
CA VAL A 192 -2.35 -10.38 -44.03
C VAL A 192 -2.63 -8.92 -44.35
N SER A 193 -3.82 -8.45 -44.00
CA SER A 193 -4.19 -7.04 -44.16
C SER A 193 -4.57 -6.43 -42.82
N LEU A 194 -4.33 -5.12 -42.69
CA LEU A 194 -4.59 -4.41 -41.45
C LEU A 194 -5.84 -3.56 -41.59
N ASN A 195 -6.86 -3.86 -40.79
CA ASN A 195 -8.05 -3.05 -40.68
C ASN A 195 -7.74 -1.80 -39.87
N ARG A 196 -7.55 -0.66 -40.55
CA ARG A 196 -7.23 0.63 -39.94
C ARG A 196 -8.45 1.33 -39.32
N THR A 197 -9.66 0.81 -39.53
CA THR A 197 -10.89 1.41 -39.01
C THR A 197 -10.82 1.47 -37.49
N ASN A 198 -10.95 2.67 -36.92
CA ASN A 198 -10.89 2.92 -35.47
C ASN A 198 -9.62 2.43 -34.76
N LEU A 199 -8.54 2.11 -35.48
CA LEU A 199 -7.30 1.58 -34.88
C LEU A 199 -6.78 2.45 -33.75
N VAL A 200 -6.61 3.75 -34.01
CA VAL A 200 -6.12 4.70 -33.00
C VAL A 200 -7.06 4.76 -31.80
N SER A 201 -8.37 4.86 -32.05
CA SER A 201 -9.37 4.92 -30.98
C SER A 201 -9.32 3.66 -30.11
N ASN A 202 -9.33 2.47 -30.72
CA ASN A 202 -9.30 1.20 -30.01
C ASN A 202 -7.99 1.02 -29.24
N THR A 203 -6.84 1.42 -29.81
CA THR A 203 -5.55 1.37 -29.11
C THR A 203 -5.57 2.25 -27.88
N VAL A 204 -6.05 3.49 -27.99
CA VAL A 204 -6.12 4.43 -26.87
C VAL A 204 -7.12 3.94 -25.81
N THR A 205 -8.34 3.54 -26.21
CA THR A 205 -9.37 3.12 -25.25
C THR A 205 -9.00 1.82 -24.56
N SER A 206 -8.50 0.81 -25.28
CA SER A 206 -8.10 -0.47 -24.70
C SER A 206 -6.84 -0.33 -23.85
N GLY A 207 -5.86 0.46 -24.28
CA GLY A 207 -4.65 0.76 -23.50
C GLY A 207 -4.99 1.50 -22.21
N LEU A 208 -5.81 2.54 -22.28
CA LEU A 208 -6.26 3.30 -21.11
C LEU A 208 -7.12 2.45 -20.18
N PHE A 209 -8.03 1.63 -20.72
CA PHE A 209 -8.85 0.69 -19.95
C PHE A 209 -7.97 -0.28 -19.15
N LEU A 210 -7.01 -0.95 -19.81
CA LEU A 210 -6.11 -1.89 -19.15
C LEU A 210 -5.23 -1.21 -18.11
N LEU A 211 -4.75 0.00 -18.37
CA LEU A 211 -3.99 0.80 -17.40
C LEU A 211 -4.83 1.11 -16.16
N VAL A 212 -6.06 1.59 -16.35
CA VAL A 212 -6.97 1.93 -15.26
C VAL A 212 -7.34 0.68 -14.45
N VAL A 213 -7.66 -0.43 -15.12
CA VAL A 213 -7.97 -1.71 -14.44
C VAL A 213 -6.76 -2.25 -13.69
N SER A 214 -5.56 -2.19 -14.27
CA SER A 214 -4.30 -2.56 -13.61
C SER A 214 -4.12 -1.76 -12.33
N ARG A 215 -4.26 -0.43 -12.38
CA ARG A 215 -4.16 0.45 -11.21
C ARG A 215 -5.25 0.18 -10.18
N PHE A 216 -6.48 -0.09 -10.62
CA PHE A 216 -7.61 -0.40 -9.74
C PHE A 216 -7.40 -1.71 -8.97
N ILE A 217 -6.82 -2.73 -9.61
CA ILE A 217 -6.61 -4.06 -9.01
C ILE A 217 -5.31 -4.12 -8.17
N GLN A 218 -4.22 -3.52 -8.65
CA GLN A 218 -2.88 -3.65 -8.04
C GLN A 218 -2.58 -2.68 -6.89
N TYR A 219 -3.51 -1.83 -6.47
CA TYR A 219 -3.21 -0.85 -5.42
C TYR A 219 -3.06 -1.53 -4.05
N ASP A 220 -1.85 -2.00 -3.77
CA ASP A 220 -1.26 -2.19 -2.45
C ASP A 220 0.06 -1.41 -2.51
N ALA A 221 0.05 -0.16 -2.06
CA ALA A 221 1.29 0.59 -1.93
C ALA A 221 1.99 0.08 -0.66
N ASN A 222 3.26 -0.28 -0.77
CA ASN A 222 4.12 -0.41 0.39
C ASN A 222 4.84 0.93 0.55
N LYS A 223 4.95 1.41 1.79
CA LYS A 223 5.76 2.57 2.14
C LYS A 223 6.70 2.22 3.26
N ASP A 224 7.99 2.36 3.00
CA ASP A 224 9.04 2.09 3.97
C ASP A 224 9.54 3.41 4.58
N PHE A 225 9.43 3.54 5.89
CA PHE A 225 9.86 4.70 6.66
C PHE A 225 11.06 4.34 7.52
N PHE A 226 12.13 5.13 7.39
CA PHE A 226 13.35 4.93 8.18
C PHE A 226 13.62 6.10 9.12
N ILE A 227 13.87 5.79 10.38
CA ILE A 227 14.05 6.78 11.44
C ILE A 227 15.52 7.12 11.62
N LEU A 228 15.83 8.42 11.58
CA LEU A 228 17.14 8.98 11.85
C LEU A 228 17.07 9.99 13.00
N GLY A 229 18.00 9.86 13.93
CA GLY A 229 17.96 10.57 15.22
C GLY A 229 19.35 10.62 15.84
N ALA A 230 19.74 11.80 16.35
CA ALA A 230 20.95 11.95 17.16
C ALA A 230 20.99 10.95 18.34
N PRO A 231 22.16 10.70 18.97
CA PRO A 231 22.23 9.86 20.16
C PRO A 231 21.29 10.34 21.25
N ALA A 232 20.63 9.41 21.93
CA ALA A 232 19.67 9.71 23.00
C ALA A 232 18.46 10.59 22.61
N SER A 233 18.21 10.82 21.31
CA SER A 233 17.00 11.53 20.82
C SER A 233 15.67 10.82 21.08
N GLY A 234 15.72 9.59 21.61
CA GLY A 234 14.54 8.78 21.94
C GLY A 234 14.05 7.89 20.80
N LYS A 235 14.92 7.41 19.90
CA LYS A 235 14.56 6.54 18.75
C LYS A 235 13.78 5.29 19.17
N SER A 236 14.31 4.52 20.13
CA SER A 236 13.68 3.30 20.60
C SER A 236 12.33 3.59 21.28
N LEU A 237 12.28 4.62 22.14
CA LEU A 237 11.03 5.09 22.76
C LEU A 237 10.01 5.60 21.72
N PHE A 238 10.46 6.24 20.65
CA PHE A 238 9.57 6.67 19.56
C PHE A 238 8.94 5.47 18.85
N LEU A 239 9.74 4.44 18.52
CA LEU A 239 9.22 3.22 17.89
C LEU A 239 8.24 2.46 18.79
N ILE A 240 8.55 2.35 20.09
CA ILE A 240 7.64 1.76 21.07
C ILE A 240 6.32 2.54 21.11
N GLY A 241 6.35 3.87 21.11
CA GLY A 241 5.15 4.70 21.20
C GLY A 241 4.28 4.57 19.96
N ALA A 242 4.90 4.58 18.78
CA ALA A 242 4.23 4.35 17.51
C ALA A 242 3.60 2.94 17.44
N TYR A 243 4.31 1.93 17.95
CA TYR A 243 3.80 0.56 18.00
C TYR A 243 2.62 0.42 18.97
N LEU A 244 2.69 0.99 20.18
CA LEU A 244 1.61 0.93 21.17
C LEU A 244 0.33 1.60 20.65
N GLU A 245 0.47 2.73 19.95
CA GLU A 245 -0.65 3.39 19.29
C GLU A 245 -1.25 2.50 18.17
N ALA A 246 -0.41 1.91 17.32
CA ALA A 246 -0.87 0.98 16.28
C ALA A 246 -1.55 -0.26 16.88
N LEU A 247 -1.03 -0.78 18.00
CA LEU A 247 -1.62 -1.89 18.75
C LEU A 247 -2.98 -1.52 19.33
N GLY A 248 -3.14 -0.29 19.85
CA GLY A 248 -4.42 0.23 20.32
C GLY A 248 -5.48 0.26 19.21
N ARG A 249 -5.12 0.68 17.99
CA ARG A 249 -6.00 0.67 16.80
C ARG A 249 -6.37 -0.76 16.38
N PHE A 250 -5.40 -1.67 16.38
CA PHE A 250 -5.63 -3.09 16.10
C PHE A 250 -6.58 -3.73 17.11
N GLN A 251 -6.38 -3.49 18.42
CA GLN A 251 -7.24 -4.03 19.48
C GLN A 251 -8.66 -3.46 19.45
N SER A 252 -8.82 -2.19 19.05
CA SER A 252 -10.11 -1.53 18.89
C SER A 252 -10.91 -2.07 17.69
N GLY A 253 -10.28 -2.88 16.84
CA GLY A 253 -10.91 -3.53 15.68
C GLY A 253 -10.96 -2.69 14.41
N ASP A 254 -10.31 -1.52 14.42
CA ASP A 254 -10.18 -0.64 13.26
C ASP A 254 -9.23 -1.26 12.23
N ASP A 255 -8.16 -1.90 12.70
CA ASP A 255 -7.17 -2.61 11.87
C ASP A 255 -7.17 -4.11 12.15
N LYS A 256 -7.03 -4.91 11.10
CA LYS A 256 -7.01 -6.39 11.19
C LYS A 256 -5.71 -7.02 10.75
N THR A 257 -4.76 -6.23 10.28
CA THR A 257 -3.46 -6.73 9.81
C THR A 257 -2.50 -6.91 10.97
N PRO A 258 -1.81 -8.06 11.08
CA PRO A 258 -0.83 -8.28 12.14
C PRO A 258 0.33 -7.29 12.02
N LEU A 259 0.75 -6.76 13.17
CA LEU A 259 1.77 -5.71 13.24
C LEU A 259 3.20 -6.22 12.98
N ASN A 260 3.42 -7.54 13.03
CA ASN A 260 4.71 -8.23 12.85
C ASN A 260 5.92 -7.46 13.44
N PRO A 261 5.92 -7.17 14.75
CA PRO A 261 7.03 -6.48 15.38
C PRO A 261 8.29 -7.36 15.43
N SER A 262 9.47 -6.74 15.32
CA SER A 262 10.76 -7.39 15.58
C SER A 262 10.87 -7.94 17.00
N GLU A 263 11.67 -8.99 17.18
CA GLU A 263 11.94 -9.58 18.51
C GLU A 263 12.53 -8.56 19.48
N ASP A 264 13.44 -7.71 18.99
CA ASP A 264 14.06 -6.64 19.78
C ASP A 264 13.02 -5.64 20.30
N LEU A 265 12.06 -5.23 19.45
CA LEU A 265 10.99 -4.32 19.84
C LEU A 265 10.09 -4.93 20.92
N ILE A 266 9.70 -6.20 20.78
CA ILE A 266 8.92 -6.92 21.80
C ILE A 266 9.69 -6.99 23.12
N SER A 267 10.99 -7.29 23.08
CA SER A 267 11.82 -7.35 24.28
C SER A 267 11.87 -6.01 25.03
N MET A 268 11.92 -4.89 24.30
CA MET A 268 11.92 -3.55 24.89
C MET A 268 10.56 -3.18 25.49
N ILE A 269 9.45 -3.58 24.85
CA ILE A 269 8.10 -3.37 25.39
C ILE A 269 7.92 -4.17 26.69
N GLU A 270 8.34 -5.43 26.71
CA GLU A 270 8.30 -6.24 27.93
C GLU A 270 9.15 -5.64 29.05
N ALA A 271 10.32 -5.08 28.74
CA ALA A 271 11.15 -4.37 29.70
C ALA A 271 10.44 -3.11 30.24
N LEU A 272 9.79 -2.35 29.37
CA LEU A 272 8.99 -1.18 29.74
C LEU A 272 7.81 -1.57 30.64
N ASP A 273 7.13 -2.68 30.39
CA ASP A 273 5.95 -3.09 31.17
C ASP A 273 6.28 -3.70 32.54
N ARG A 274 7.43 -4.36 32.68
CA ARG A 274 7.83 -5.03 33.93
C ARG A 274 8.24 -4.07 35.05
N GLN A 275 8.50 -2.80 34.75
CA GLN A 275 9.06 -1.87 35.71
C GLN A 275 8.12 -0.72 36.06
N THR A 276 7.79 -0.67 37.35
CA THR A 276 6.85 0.29 37.93
C THR A 276 7.48 1.65 38.24
N GLU A 277 8.81 1.83 38.14
CA GLU A 277 9.51 2.96 38.78
C GLU A 277 10.45 3.79 37.90
N GLY A 278 10.57 3.57 36.57
CA GLY A 278 11.42 4.45 35.74
C GLY A 278 11.44 4.18 34.23
N TRP A 279 12.05 5.11 33.49
CA TRP A 279 12.46 4.92 32.09
C TRP A 279 13.67 4.00 32.05
N ILE A 280 13.52 2.72 31.74
CA ILE A 280 14.66 1.87 31.42
C ILE A 280 14.59 1.48 29.95
N VAL A 281 14.92 2.47 29.12
CA VAL A 281 15.62 2.17 27.87
C VAL A 281 17.07 2.51 28.18
N GLU A 282 17.85 1.53 28.67
CA GLU A 282 19.29 1.73 28.81
C GLU A 282 19.83 2.17 27.44
N ALA A 283 20.63 3.23 27.40
CA ALA A 283 21.33 3.61 26.19
C ALA A 283 22.12 2.38 25.72
N THR A 284 21.75 1.86 24.56
CA THR A 284 22.25 0.59 24.02
C THR A 284 23.76 0.48 24.17
N GLY A 285 24.25 -0.62 24.73
CA GLY A 285 25.67 -0.84 24.96
C GLY A 285 26.48 -0.73 23.67
N ARG A 286 27.74 -0.25 23.75
CA ARG A 286 28.64 -0.15 22.59
C ARG A 286 28.76 -1.53 21.90
N GLY A 287 28.09 -1.72 20.77
CA GLY A 287 28.21 -2.92 19.92
C GLY A 287 26.95 -3.77 19.78
N GLU A 288 25.86 -3.48 20.49
CA GLU A 288 24.56 -4.15 20.27
C GLU A 288 23.71 -3.33 19.28
N LEU A 289 23.39 -3.93 18.15
CA LEU A 289 22.52 -3.35 17.12
C LEU A 289 21.13 -3.94 17.26
N ASN A 290 20.25 -3.20 17.92
CA ASN A 290 18.84 -3.55 17.97
C ASN A 290 18.18 -3.06 16.68
N THR A 291 17.55 -4.00 15.96
CA THR A 291 16.77 -3.68 14.76
C THR A 291 15.33 -3.57 15.17
N LEU A 292 14.81 -2.35 15.21
CA LEU A 292 13.47 -2.08 15.68
C LEU A 292 12.58 -1.83 14.47
N GLU A 293 11.67 -2.75 14.21
CA GLU A 293 10.71 -2.61 13.12
C GLU A 293 9.34 -3.15 13.50
N PHE A 294 8.30 -2.55 12.90
CA PHE A 294 6.96 -3.10 12.84
C PHE A 294 6.28 -2.58 11.57
N GLN A 295 5.16 -3.20 11.22
CA GLN A 295 4.34 -2.77 10.10
C GLN A 295 2.89 -2.58 10.54
N TYR A 296 2.16 -1.74 9.83
CA TYR A 296 0.71 -1.61 9.99
C TYR A 296 0.09 -1.26 8.64
N VAL A 297 -1.24 -1.29 8.57
CA VAL A 297 -1.97 -0.92 7.35
C VAL A 297 -2.77 0.31 7.64
N GLN A 298 -2.61 1.34 6.81
CA GLN A 298 -3.47 2.51 6.84
C GLN A 298 -4.31 2.55 5.56
N GLY A 299 -5.56 3.00 5.68
CA GLY A 299 -6.47 3.20 4.56
C GLY A 299 -7.54 2.12 4.50
N SER A 300 -8.73 2.52 4.09
CA SER A 300 -9.93 1.64 4.13
C SER A 300 -10.28 1.09 2.74
N VAL A 301 -10.03 1.88 1.70
CA VAL A 301 -10.38 1.56 0.31
C VAL A 301 -9.14 1.21 -0.50
N PHE A 302 -8.04 1.86 -0.16
CA PHE A 302 -6.74 1.70 -0.78
C PHE A 302 -5.70 1.45 0.31
N PRO A 303 -5.72 0.25 0.92
CA PRO A 303 -4.84 -0.06 2.03
C PRO A 303 -3.38 0.04 1.58
N THR A 304 -2.60 0.75 2.38
CA THR A 304 -1.16 0.93 2.21
C THR A 304 -0.46 0.24 3.36
N ASN A 305 0.46 -0.67 3.06
CA ASN A 305 1.31 -1.27 4.08
C ASN A 305 2.40 -0.27 4.43
N ILE A 306 2.46 0.11 5.69
CA ILE A 306 3.45 1.03 6.20
C ILE A 306 4.40 0.24 7.08
N LYS A 307 5.67 0.22 6.71
CA LYS A 307 6.74 -0.34 7.53
C LYS A 307 7.47 0.81 8.18
N LEU A 308 7.58 0.76 9.51
CA LEU A 308 8.37 1.71 10.27
C LEU A 308 9.57 0.97 10.84
N SER A 309 10.78 1.44 10.50
CA SER A 309 12.02 0.83 10.97
C SER A 309 13.01 1.88 11.47
N GLY A 310 13.84 1.45 12.42
CA GLY A 310 14.95 2.22 12.93
C GLY A 310 15.99 1.31 13.57
N ASN A 311 17.23 1.76 13.52
CA ASN A 311 18.34 1.07 14.16
C ASN A 311 18.85 1.94 15.32
N ASP A 312 19.25 1.29 16.40
CA ASP A 312 19.98 1.97 17.46
C ASP A 312 21.47 2.04 17.11
N TYR A 313 21.99 3.26 16.98
CA TYR A 313 23.38 3.54 16.63
C TYR A 313 23.92 4.75 17.41
N ALA A 314 25.25 4.81 17.50
CA ALA A 314 25.99 5.94 18.05
C ALA A 314 26.08 7.11 17.06
N GLY A 315 26.22 8.34 17.56
CA GLY A 315 26.09 9.56 16.74
C GLY A 315 27.13 9.68 15.64
N GLU A 316 28.32 9.12 15.88
CA GLU A 316 29.44 9.07 14.94
C GLU A 316 29.07 8.41 13.60
N TYR A 317 28.04 7.55 13.58
CA TYR A 317 27.56 6.94 12.34
C TYR A 317 26.79 7.91 11.44
N LEU A 318 26.13 8.94 12.00
CA LEU A 318 25.41 9.95 11.20
C LEU A 318 26.36 10.77 10.33
N ASP A 319 27.55 11.09 10.86
CA ASP A 319 28.57 11.85 10.14
C ASP A 319 29.13 11.07 8.94
N ARG A 320 29.23 9.75 9.07
CA ARG A 320 29.76 8.84 8.04
C ARG A 320 28.71 8.37 7.04
N LEU A 321 27.43 8.53 7.36
CA LEU A 321 26.31 8.02 6.58
C LEU A 321 26.23 8.61 5.15
N PRO A 322 26.47 9.91 4.90
CA PRO A 322 26.46 10.47 3.55
C PRO A 322 27.45 9.79 2.60
N ASP A 323 28.67 9.51 3.09
CA ASP A 323 29.72 8.86 2.31
C ASP A 323 29.37 7.39 2.01
N ALA A 324 28.72 6.71 2.96
CA ALA A 324 28.20 5.36 2.76
C ALA A 324 27.02 5.31 1.76
N ILE A 325 26.11 6.30 1.81
CA ILE A 325 24.98 6.38 0.89
C ILE A 325 25.47 6.61 -0.54
N THR A 326 26.40 7.55 -0.73
CA THR A 326 26.95 7.92 -2.04
C THR A 326 27.94 6.89 -2.62
N GLY A 327 28.36 5.91 -1.81
CA GLY A 327 29.37 4.92 -2.19
C GLY A 327 30.80 5.49 -2.24
N ALA A 328 31.05 6.59 -1.54
CA ALA A 328 32.39 7.18 -1.39
C ALA A 328 33.26 6.40 -0.39
N THR A 329 32.62 5.63 0.50
CA THR A 329 33.30 4.63 1.36
C THR A 329 33.18 3.26 0.70
N ASP A 330 34.30 2.55 0.54
CA ASP A 330 34.31 1.19 0.00
C ASP A 330 33.58 0.22 0.96
N GLU A 331 32.83 -0.74 0.41
CA GLU A 331 32.05 -1.71 1.21
C GLU A 331 32.92 -2.50 2.21
N GLU A 332 34.21 -2.71 1.89
CA GLU A 332 35.17 -3.40 2.77
C GLU A 332 35.54 -2.59 4.02
N ASP A 333 35.38 -1.26 3.97
CA ASP A 333 35.67 -0.32 5.06
C ASP A 333 34.41 0.03 5.90
N MET A 334 33.25 -0.48 5.49
CA MET A 334 31.99 -0.31 6.20
C MET A 334 31.82 -1.40 7.26
N ASP A 335 31.62 -0.98 8.51
CA ASP A 335 31.16 -1.90 9.54
C ASP A 335 29.68 -2.25 9.35
N THR A 336 29.24 -3.32 10.02
CA THR A 336 27.87 -3.84 9.90
C THR A 336 26.79 -2.83 10.27
N THR A 337 27.09 -1.86 11.15
CA THR A 337 26.16 -0.79 11.55
C THR A 337 25.95 0.19 10.42
N LEU A 338 27.05 0.67 9.84
CA LEU A 338 27.03 1.66 8.77
C LEU A 338 26.42 1.07 7.49
N THR A 339 26.65 -0.20 7.20
CA THR A 339 25.99 -0.92 6.09
C THR A 339 24.47 -0.95 6.28
N ARG A 340 23.98 -1.37 7.44
CA ARG A 340 22.52 -1.41 7.72
C ARG A 340 21.88 -0.03 7.70
N LEU A 341 22.59 1.00 8.17
CA LEU A 341 22.10 2.38 8.11
C LEU A 341 22.01 2.88 6.67
N SER A 342 23.04 2.63 5.87
CA SER A 342 23.03 2.98 4.46
C SER A 342 21.95 2.23 3.70
N GLU A 343 21.75 0.94 3.97
CA GLU A 343 20.68 0.13 3.36
C GLU A 343 19.31 0.66 3.78
N GLY A 344 19.08 0.91 5.07
CA GLY A 344 17.82 1.45 5.57
C GLY A 344 17.45 2.80 4.94
N VAL A 345 18.42 3.71 4.76
CA VAL A 345 18.17 4.99 4.06
C VAL A 345 17.93 4.79 2.56
N LYS A 346 18.63 3.86 1.90
CA LYS A 346 18.46 3.57 0.47
C LYS A 346 17.11 2.93 0.17
N GLU A 347 16.68 1.99 1.02
CA GLU A 347 15.42 1.25 0.88
C GLU A 347 14.19 2.08 1.24
N ALA A 348 14.29 3.00 2.19
CA ALA A 348 13.16 3.82 2.61
C ALA A 348 12.64 4.73 1.49
N ASP A 349 11.33 4.93 1.46
CA ASP A 349 10.69 5.97 0.64
C ASP A 349 10.74 7.33 1.35
N THR A 350 10.67 7.31 2.69
CA THR A 350 10.59 8.52 3.52
C THR A 350 11.49 8.43 4.75
N LEU A 351 12.21 9.51 5.03
CA LEU A 351 13.07 9.65 6.20
C LEU A 351 12.36 10.43 7.31
N LEU A 352 12.30 9.84 8.51
CA LEU A 352 11.83 10.49 9.72
C LEU A 352 13.02 11.07 10.48
N LEU A 353 13.18 12.39 10.45
CA LEU A 353 14.27 13.08 11.15
C LEU A 353 13.79 13.57 12.51
N MET A 354 14.42 13.08 13.57
CA MET A 354 14.07 13.40 14.94
C MET A 354 14.80 14.64 15.47
N ILE A 355 14.06 15.50 16.15
CA ILE A 355 14.55 16.69 16.85
C ILE A 355 14.25 16.49 18.34
N ASP A 356 15.30 16.39 19.15
CA ASP A 356 15.20 16.18 20.60
C ASP A 356 14.81 17.50 21.30
N CYS A 357 13.57 17.57 21.80
CA CYS A 357 13.07 18.75 22.49
C CYS A 357 13.68 18.95 23.88
N GLU A 358 14.14 17.89 24.56
CA GLU A 358 14.79 18.00 25.86
C GLU A 358 16.13 18.72 25.73
N ARG A 359 16.94 18.31 24.73
CA ARG A 359 18.20 18.99 24.41
C ARG A 359 17.96 20.43 23.99
N PHE A 360 16.92 20.68 23.20
CA PHE A 360 16.54 22.04 22.79
C PHE A 360 16.19 22.92 24.00
N THR A 361 15.39 22.43 24.95
CA THR A 361 15.01 23.20 26.15
C THR A 361 16.17 23.43 27.10
N ASN A 362 17.16 22.54 27.10
CA ASN A 362 18.35 22.64 27.95
C ASN A 362 19.52 23.42 27.29
N ASP A 363 19.30 24.04 26.13
CA ASP A 363 20.33 24.72 25.33
C ASP A 363 21.54 23.81 24.98
N GLU A 364 21.30 22.50 24.83
CA GLU A 364 22.29 21.51 24.44
C GLU A 364 22.42 21.38 22.91
N PRO A 365 23.58 20.95 22.39
CA PRO A 365 23.74 20.65 20.97
C PRO A 365 22.74 19.58 20.50
N LEU A 366 21.94 19.92 19.49
CA LEU A 366 20.96 19.00 18.91
C LEU A 366 21.58 17.91 18.02
N ASP A 367 22.83 18.09 17.60
CA ASP A 367 23.57 17.18 16.70
C ASP A 367 22.83 16.87 15.38
N ILE A 368 22.07 17.84 14.85
CA ILE A 368 21.28 17.70 13.61
C ILE A 368 22.04 18.14 12.35
N SER A 369 23.25 18.68 12.49
CA SER A 369 24.08 19.10 11.35
C SER A 369 24.28 18.01 10.27
N PRO A 370 24.45 16.72 10.63
CA PRO A 370 24.62 15.66 9.63
C PRO A 370 23.40 15.45 8.73
N TYR A 371 22.20 15.89 9.16
CA TYR A 371 20.98 15.75 8.38
C TYR A 371 21.07 16.45 7.03
N PHE A 372 21.72 17.62 6.97
CA PHE A 372 21.88 18.35 5.71
C PHE A 372 22.66 17.54 4.66
N SER A 373 23.73 16.88 5.10
CA SER A 373 24.56 16.02 4.23
C SER A 373 23.84 14.74 3.85
N ILE A 374 23.07 14.15 4.77
CA ILE A 374 22.27 12.95 4.48
C ILE A 374 21.18 13.27 3.45
N LEU A 375 20.48 14.40 3.62
CA LEU A 375 19.46 14.86 2.68
C LEU A 375 20.04 15.14 1.29
N GLN A 376 21.25 15.69 1.22
CA GLN A 376 21.93 15.90 -0.05
C GLN A 376 22.37 14.58 -0.71
N ALA A 377 22.75 13.58 0.09
CA ALA A 377 23.13 12.25 -0.40
C ALA A 377 21.90 11.40 -0.83
N ALA A 378 20.74 11.61 -0.20
CA ALA A 378 19.50 10.88 -0.41
C ALA A 378 18.47 11.72 -1.21
N ASP A 379 18.91 12.43 -2.24
CA ASP A 379 18.19 13.49 -3.01
C ASP A 379 16.80 13.11 -3.55
N ASP A 380 16.39 11.85 -3.46
CA ASP A 380 15.11 11.31 -3.92
C ASP A 380 14.11 10.96 -2.81
N LYS A 381 14.43 11.22 -1.52
CA LYS A 381 13.60 10.80 -0.38
C LYS A 381 12.68 11.91 0.13
N GLU A 382 11.45 11.53 0.48
CA GLU A 382 10.57 12.40 1.25
C GLU A 382 11.07 12.49 2.71
N VAL A 383 10.74 13.59 3.39
CA VAL A 383 11.24 13.84 4.74
C VAL A 383 10.11 14.28 5.64
N ILE A 384 10.05 13.74 6.85
CA ILE A 384 9.13 14.19 7.90
C ILE A 384 9.96 14.55 9.14
N LEU A 385 9.79 15.78 9.63
CA LEU A 385 10.43 16.24 10.86
C LEU A 385 9.55 15.92 12.07
N ILE A 386 10.14 15.25 13.07
CA ILE A 386 9.47 14.83 14.30
C ILE A 386 10.15 15.49 15.50
N ALA A 387 9.37 16.15 16.35
CA ALA A 387 9.82 16.68 17.62
C ALA A 387 9.59 15.62 18.71
N THR A 388 10.64 14.95 19.17
CA THR A 388 10.56 13.94 20.23
C THR A 388 10.83 14.53 21.60
N LYS A 389 10.38 13.83 22.66
CA LYS A 389 10.42 14.32 24.04
C LYS A 389 9.75 15.69 24.19
N ALA A 390 8.68 15.89 23.41
CA ALA A 390 7.94 17.14 23.36
C ALA A 390 7.21 17.45 24.68
N ASP A 391 7.18 16.54 25.65
CA ASP A 391 6.71 16.79 27.02
C ASP A 391 7.43 17.98 27.65
N ASN A 392 8.72 18.20 27.34
CA ASN A 392 9.47 19.36 27.85
C ASN A 392 8.95 20.70 27.33
N LEU A 393 8.37 20.74 26.13
CA LEU A 393 7.69 21.92 25.60
C LEU A 393 6.21 21.95 26.00
N ALA A 394 5.64 20.79 26.33
CA ALA A 394 4.26 20.65 26.79
C ALA A 394 4.08 21.32 28.16
N ASP A 395 5.04 21.11 29.07
CA ASP A 395 5.08 21.77 30.38
C ASP A 395 5.11 23.32 30.21
N GLU A 396 5.98 23.83 29.33
CA GLU A 396 6.09 25.26 29.03
C GLU A 396 4.79 25.82 28.41
N PHE A 397 4.16 25.07 27.50
CA PHE A 397 2.89 25.44 26.87
C PHE A 397 1.76 25.54 27.90
N GLU A 398 1.63 24.57 28.80
CA GLU A 398 0.61 24.56 29.84
C GLU A 398 0.79 25.76 30.78
N GLU A 399 2.02 26.07 31.19
CA GLU A 399 2.32 27.23 32.03
C GLU A 399 2.00 28.57 31.35
N GLN A 400 2.29 28.71 30.05
CA GLN A 400 2.13 29.97 29.33
C GLN A 400 0.70 30.20 28.81
N GLN A 401 0.04 29.16 28.31
CA GLN A 401 -1.27 29.26 27.66
C GLN A 401 -2.42 28.84 28.58
N GLY A 402 -2.14 28.09 29.66
CA GLY A 402 -3.17 27.54 30.55
C GLY A 402 -4.05 26.49 29.89
N LEU A 403 -3.55 25.83 28.83
CA LEU A 403 -4.25 24.81 28.06
C LEU A 403 -3.51 23.48 28.21
N GLU A 404 -4.25 22.38 28.36
CA GLU A 404 -3.67 21.05 28.39
C GLU A 404 -3.25 20.62 26.97
N PRO A 405 -1.95 20.35 26.71
CA PRO A 405 -1.43 20.14 25.36
C PRO A 405 -2.05 18.94 24.62
N HIS A 406 -2.45 17.88 25.34
CA HIS A 406 -3.06 16.70 24.74
C HIS A 406 -4.52 16.94 24.30
N GLN A 407 -5.21 17.91 24.89
CA GLN A 407 -6.57 18.30 24.50
C GLN A 407 -6.57 19.31 23.35
N TYR A 408 -5.59 20.23 23.36
CA TYR A 408 -5.41 21.30 22.39
C TYR A 408 -4.16 21.04 21.53
N PHE A 409 -4.13 19.87 20.88
CA PHE A 409 -2.93 19.39 20.19
C PHE A 409 -2.57 20.27 18.99
N ASP A 410 -3.54 20.81 18.26
CA ASP A 410 -3.27 21.70 17.12
C ASP A 410 -2.55 22.98 17.58
N GLU A 411 -3.05 23.60 18.64
CA GLU A 411 -2.44 24.77 19.27
C GLU A 411 -1.06 24.46 19.85
N PHE A 412 -0.90 23.27 20.44
CA PHE A 412 0.40 22.80 20.93
C PHE A 412 1.39 22.56 19.79
N GLN A 413 0.96 21.96 18.68
CA GLN A 413 1.79 21.76 17.49
C GLN A 413 2.25 23.11 16.92
N ASP A 414 1.36 24.10 16.82
CA ASP A 414 1.70 25.45 16.39
C ASP A 414 2.73 26.10 17.34
N TYR A 415 2.55 25.94 18.65
CA TYR A 415 3.48 26.42 19.66
C TYR A 415 4.88 25.79 19.50
N VAL A 416 4.96 24.45 19.38
CA VAL A 416 6.23 23.73 19.18
C VAL A 416 6.91 24.20 17.88
N ASN A 417 6.15 24.34 16.79
CA ASN A 417 6.70 24.84 15.52
C ASN A 417 7.24 26.27 15.66
N GLN A 418 6.52 27.16 16.33
CA GLN A 418 6.98 28.52 16.57
C GLN A 418 8.24 28.55 17.43
N ARG A 419 8.30 27.74 18.49
CA ARG A 419 9.44 27.69 19.41
C ARG A 419 10.69 27.11 18.75
N LEU A 420 10.58 25.97 18.07
CA LEU A 420 11.71 25.31 17.41
C LEU A 420 12.27 26.14 16.24
N ARG A 421 11.43 26.89 15.52
CA ARG A 421 11.87 27.80 14.44
C ARG A 421 12.74 28.96 14.91
N GLN A 422 12.80 29.24 16.21
CA GLN A 422 13.73 30.22 16.76
C GLN A 422 15.18 29.74 16.67
N ASN A 423 15.42 28.43 16.52
CA ASN A 423 16.73 27.88 16.26
C ASN A 423 17.07 27.95 14.77
N GLU A 424 18.21 28.57 14.44
CA GLU A 424 18.65 28.77 13.06
C GLU A 424 18.84 27.45 12.29
N ASN A 425 19.36 26.40 12.95
CA ASN A 425 19.59 25.10 12.31
C ASN A 425 18.27 24.40 11.96
N ILE A 426 17.29 24.45 12.86
CA ILE A 426 15.96 23.87 12.59
C ILE A 426 15.25 24.63 11.48
N SER A 427 15.34 25.96 11.50
CA SER A 427 14.76 26.82 10.46
C SER A 427 15.36 26.54 9.08
N ALA A 428 16.68 26.34 9.01
CA ALA A 428 17.37 25.92 7.78
C ALA A 428 16.93 24.52 7.32
N LEU A 429 16.74 23.57 8.24
CA LEU A 429 16.27 22.22 7.92
C LEU A 429 14.84 22.21 7.34
N LEU A 430 13.95 23.02 7.90
CA LEU A 430 12.60 23.23 7.35
C LEU A 430 12.65 23.81 5.93
N ALA A 431 13.51 24.80 5.70
CA ALA A 431 13.67 25.41 4.38
C ALA A 431 14.21 24.43 3.34
N GLN A 432 15.16 23.55 3.71
CA GLN A 432 15.73 22.56 2.81
C GLN A 432 14.77 21.41 2.49
N THR A 433 14.00 20.94 3.48
CA THR A 433 13.09 19.80 3.30
C THR A 433 11.78 20.18 2.62
N GLY A 434 11.50 21.48 2.44
CA GLY A 434 10.19 21.94 1.96
C GLY A 434 9.04 21.67 2.94
N ASN A 435 9.35 21.19 4.15
CA ASN A 435 8.36 20.88 5.17
C ASN A 435 7.80 22.15 5.81
N THR A 436 6.49 22.17 5.97
CA THR A 436 5.80 23.26 6.66
C THR A 436 5.67 23.03 8.15
N GLU A 437 5.73 21.78 8.62
CA GLU A 437 5.34 21.43 9.99
C GLU A 437 6.17 20.29 10.58
N ILE A 438 6.66 20.52 11.80
CA ILE A 438 7.27 19.54 12.70
C ILE A 438 6.17 18.93 13.55
N LEU A 439 6.08 17.60 13.62
CA LEU A 439 5.07 16.91 14.41
C LEU A 439 5.60 16.58 15.82
N PRO A 440 5.02 17.12 16.90
CA PRO A 440 5.43 16.76 18.26
C PRO A 440 4.87 15.40 18.69
N VAL A 441 5.71 14.60 19.32
CA VAL A 441 5.34 13.32 19.91
C VAL A 441 6.02 13.16 21.27
N TYR A 442 5.25 12.65 22.25
CA TYR A 442 5.74 12.46 23.60
C TYR A 442 4.90 11.46 24.37
N TYR A 443 5.37 11.09 25.55
CA TYR A 443 4.62 10.30 26.52
C TYR A 443 4.14 11.24 27.63
N GLN A 444 2.91 11.07 28.09
CA GLN A 444 2.50 11.81 29.28
C GLN A 444 3.34 11.36 30.47
N THR A 445 3.95 12.31 31.17
CA THR A 445 4.79 12.04 32.33
C THR A 445 4.22 12.67 33.59
N THR A 446 4.49 12.04 34.73
CA THR A 446 4.31 12.62 36.06
C THR A 446 5.63 12.62 36.81
N THR A 447 5.74 13.42 37.86
CA THR A 447 6.96 13.50 38.67
C THR A 447 6.82 12.61 39.90
N ASN A 448 7.80 11.72 40.13
CA ASN A 448 7.83 10.87 41.31
C ASN A 448 8.33 11.63 42.57
N GLU A 449 8.31 10.97 43.73
CA GLU A 449 8.77 11.56 45.01
C GLU A 449 10.24 12.05 45.00
N GLN A 450 11.04 11.58 44.03
CA GLN A 450 12.45 11.93 43.86
C GLN A 450 12.67 13.07 42.85
N GLY A 451 11.60 13.62 42.26
CA GLY A 451 11.70 14.67 41.25
C GLY A 451 11.99 14.15 39.83
N ASN A 452 11.96 12.84 39.61
CA ASN A 452 12.20 12.25 38.28
C ASN A 452 10.90 12.13 37.49
N LYS A 453 10.93 12.46 36.19
CA LYS A 453 9.82 12.23 35.26
C LYS A 453 9.65 10.72 35.02
N ILE A 454 8.46 10.20 35.25
CA ILE A 454 8.06 8.81 34.98
C ILE A 454 6.82 8.80 34.07
N PRO A 455 6.67 7.82 33.17
CA PRO A 455 5.51 7.78 32.29
C PRO A 455 4.23 7.51 33.07
N MET A 456 3.18 8.27 32.74
CA MET A 456 1.83 7.98 33.19
C MET A 456 1.32 6.73 32.51
N ARG A 457 0.65 5.87 33.28
CA ARG A 457 0.08 4.61 32.78
C ARG A 457 -1.42 4.59 32.98
N ASP A 458 -2.14 4.18 31.95
CA ASP A 458 -3.54 3.80 32.04
C ASP A 458 -3.67 2.29 31.80
N GLN A 459 -4.29 1.58 32.74
CA GLN A 459 -4.45 0.11 32.72
C GLN A 459 -3.15 -0.68 32.44
N GLY A 460 -1.99 -0.14 32.86
CA GLY A 460 -0.67 -0.75 32.71
C GLY A 460 0.11 -0.30 31.47
N SER A 461 -0.56 0.27 30.47
CA SER A 461 0.06 0.81 29.25
C SER A 461 0.45 2.27 29.42
N VAL A 462 1.56 2.69 28.83
CA VAL A 462 2.00 4.09 28.85
C VAL A 462 1.11 4.96 27.95
N LEU A 463 0.81 6.19 28.40
CA LEU A 463 0.01 7.15 27.64
C LEU A 463 0.87 7.90 26.63
N THR A 464 0.54 7.76 25.34
CA THR A 464 1.25 8.41 24.24
C THR A 464 0.45 9.58 23.67
N VAL A 465 1.12 10.63 23.20
CA VAL A 465 0.49 11.82 22.60
C VAL A 465 1.17 12.14 21.28
N GLY A 466 0.37 12.46 20.26
CA GLY A 466 0.84 12.79 18.91
C GLY A 466 1.13 11.58 18.01
N PHE A 467 1.32 10.38 18.57
CA PHE A 467 1.58 9.16 17.79
C PHE A 467 0.41 8.76 16.89
N GLY A 468 -0.85 8.97 17.30
CA GLY A 468 -1.98 8.72 16.41
C GLY A 468 -1.93 9.58 15.15
N ARG A 469 -1.66 10.88 15.31
CA ARG A 469 -1.50 11.82 14.19
C ARG A 469 -0.28 11.50 13.33
N LEU A 470 0.79 10.98 13.94
CA LEU A 470 1.95 10.47 13.21
C LEU A 470 1.52 9.34 12.28
N LEU A 471 0.89 8.28 12.79
CA LEU A 471 0.48 7.14 11.97
C LEU A 471 -0.45 7.57 10.84
N ASP A 472 -1.39 8.50 11.10
CA ASP A 472 -2.27 9.04 10.08
C ASP A 472 -1.52 9.87 9.02
N ARG A 473 -0.48 10.62 9.41
CA ARG A 473 0.37 11.38 8.48
C ARG A 473 1.20 10.45 7.60
N LEU A 474 1.78 9.38 8.17
CA LEU A 474 2.58 8.39 7.44
C LEU A 474 1.74 7.64 6.39
N GLY A 475 0.45 7.40 6.65
CA GLY A 475 -0.40 6.77 5.65
C GLY A 475 -1.01 7.70 4.60
N ARG A 476 -0.83 9.01 4.74
CA ARG A 476 -1.26 10.01 3.74
C ARG A 476 -0.14 10.49 2.83
N SER A 477 1.10 10.52 3.33
CA SER A 477 2.29 10.77 2.51
C SER A 477 2.37 9.75 1.41
#